data_AF-A0A0U5IL98-F1
#
_entry.id   AF-A0A0U5IL98-F1
#
_cell.length_a   1.000
_cell.length_b   1.000
_cell.length_c   1.000
_cell.angle_alpha   90.00
_cell.angle_beta   90.00
_cell.angle_gamma   90.00
#
_symmetry.space_group_name_H-M   'P 1'
#
loop_
_entity.id
_entity.type
_entity.pdbx_description
1 polymer ?
#
loop_
_entity_poly.entity_id
_entity_poly.type
_entity_poly.pdbx_seq_one_letter_code
_entity_poly.pdbx_strand_id
1 'polypeptide(L)' 'MSAAVERAEHPRRSQPHPDLRGAVYSAELFDPAGELRILHRGRLYRLRVAGAGHLELVGPKGSSRTARAL' A
#
# COMPACT_ATOMS: atom_id res chain seq x y z
N MET A 1 23.21 37.04 3.35
CA MET A 1 23.29 35.55 3.33
C MET A 1 21.87 35.02 3.32
N SER A 2 21.33 34.64 2.15
CA SER A 2 19.98 34.08 2.03
C SER A 2 20.08 32.66 1.50
N ALA A 3 19.71 31.69 2.33
CA ALA A 3 19.70 30.27 1.97
C ALA A 3 18.56 30.01 0.98
N ALA A 4 18.91 29.71 -0.26
CA ALA A 4 18.01 29.16 -1.24
C ALA A 4 17.69 27.72 -0.82
N VAL A 5 16.46 27.49 -0.37
CA VAL A 5 15.95 26.14 -0.13
C VAL A 5 15.60 25.57 -1.51
N GLU A 6 16.54 24.85 -2.12
CA GLU A 6 16.28 24.00 -3.28
C GLU A 6 15.17 23.02 -2.89
N ARG A 7 13.97 23.27 -3.40
CA ARG A 7 12.90 22.29 -3.39
C ARG A 7 13.42 21.10 -4.20
N ALA A 8 13.68 19.98 -3.53
CA ALA A 8 14.02 18.73 -4.19
C ALA A 8 12.89 18.37 -5.16
N GLU A 9 13.04 18.75 -6.43
CA GLU A 9 12.19 18.33 -7.51
C GLU A 9 12.30 16.80 -7.59
N HIS A 10 11.22 16.11 -7.20
CA HIS A 10 11.14 14.67 -7.36
C HIS A 10 11.44 14.29 -8.82
N PRO A 11 12.39 13.37 -9.06
CA PRO A 11 12.86 13.13 -10.40
C PRO A 11 11.80 12.38 -11.20
N ARG A 12 11.52 12.93 -12.39
CA ARG A 12 10.94 12.29 -13.58
C ARG A 12 9.43 12.05 -13.53
N ARG A 13 8.71 12.92 -14.23
CA ARG A 13 7.41 12.60 -14.84
C ARG A 13 7.61 11.35 -15.70
N SER A 14 7.28 10.18 -15.17
CA SER A 14 7.26 8.91 -15.87
C SER A 14 6.37 9.07 -17.11
N GLN A 15 6.89 8.74 -18.29
CA GLN A 15 6.03 8.53 -19.45
C GLN A 15 4.87 7.59 -19.06
N PRO A 16 3.66 7.80 -19.57
CA PRO A 16 2.54 6.92 -19.28
C PRO A 16 2.81 5.56 -19.94
N HIS A 17 3.45 4.66 -19.21
CA HIS A 17 3.56 3.26 -19.60
C HIS A 17 2.12 2.73 -19.77
N PRO A 18 1.82 1.95 -20.83
CA PRO A 18 0.47 1.43 -21.07
C PRO A 18 -0.11 0.69 -19.86
N ASP A 19 0.75 0.06 -19.05
CA ASP A 19 0.40 -0.65 -17.81
C ASP A 19 -0.07 0.27 -16.67
N LEU A 20 0.09 1.59 -16.80
CA LEU A 20 -0.34 2.58 -15.81
C LEU A 20 -1.79 3.02 -16.01
N ARG A 21 -2.47 2.57 -17.07
CA ARG A 21 -3.90 2.88 -17.25
C ARG A 21 -4.73 2.22 -16.15
N GLY A 22 -5.26 3.03 -15.25
CA GLY A 22 -6.01 2.57 -14.07
C GLY A 22 -5.14 2.19 -12.88
N ALA A 23 -3.82 2.42 -12.96
CA ALA A 23 -2.94 2.30 -11.80
C ALA A 23 -3.11 3.51 -10.88
N VAL A 24 -2.87 3.29 -9.59
CA VAL A 24 -2.89 4.32 -8.56
C VAL A 24 -1.61 4.22 -7.73
N TYR A 25 -1.13 5.34 -7.22
CA TYR A 25 0.02 5.34 -6.33
C TYR A 25 -0.38 4.76 -4.97
N SER A 26 0.39 3.81 -4.44
CA SER A 26 0.09 3.18 -3.15
C SER A 26 0.02 4.18 -2.00
N ALA A 27 0.82 5.25 -2.07
CA ALA A 27 0.82 6.33 -1.08
C ALA A 27 -0.53 7.08 -0.98
N GLU A 28 -1.35 7.05 -2.04
CA GLU A 28 -2.69 7.67 -2.04
C GLU A 28 -3.73 6.78 -1.35
N LEU A 29 -3.48 5.47 -1.26
CA LEU A 29 -4.42 4.50 -0.70
C LEU A 29 -4.14 4.17 0.77
N PHE A 30 -2.91 4.40 1.23
CA PHE A 30 -2.48 3.96 2.55
C PHE A 30 -2.97 4.91 3.63
N ASP A 31 -3.36 4.32 4.77
CA ASP A 31 -3.68 5.08 5.96
C ASP A 31 -2.40 5.68 6.59
N PRO A 32 -2.51 6.58 7.59
CA PRO A 32 -1.33 7.13 8.27
C PRO A 32 -0.42 6.10 8.94
N ALA A 33 -0.87 4.85 9.12
CA ALA A 33 -0.05 3.76 9.62
C ALA A 33 0.72 3.02 8.50
N GLY A 34 0.55 3.44 7.25
CA GLY A 34 1.23 2.87 6.09
C GLY A 34 0.61 1.57 5.57
N GLU A 35 -0.66 1.31 5.87
CA GLU A 35 -1.39 0.13 5.38
C GLU A 35 -2.71 0.51 4.68
N LEU A 36 -3.14 -0.26 3.69
CA LEU A 36 -4.50 -0.23 3.16
C LEU A 36 -5.28 -1.44 3.69
N ARG A 37 -6.41 -1.17 4.35
CA ARG A 37 -7.35 -2.19 4.83
C ARG A 37 -8.41 -2.48 3.76
N ILE A 38 -8.54 -3.75 3.36
CA ILE A 38 -9.45 -4.18 2.29
C ILE A 38 -10.46 -5.17 2.86
N LEU A 39 -11.76 -4.85 2.77
CA LEU A 39 -12.84 -5.80 3.05
C LEU A 39 -13.20 -6.56 1.79
N HIS A 40 -13.02 -7.89 1.79
CA HIS A 40 -13.35 -8.74 0.65
C HIS A 40 -14.06 -10.02 1.12
N ARG A 41 -15.28 -10.25 0.63
CA ARG A 41 -16.13 -11.41 0.99
C ARG A 41 -16.26 -11.60 2.51
N GLY A 42 -16.49 -10.50 3.24
CA GLY A 42 -16.62 -10.51 4.70
C GLY A 42 -15.32 -10.73 5.48
N ARG A 43 -14.16 -10.75 4.82
CA ARG A 43 -12.85 -10.94 5.46
C ARG A 43 -11.99 -9.70 5.27
N LEU A 44 -11.24 -9.35 6.31
CA LEU A 44 -10.34 -8.19 6.31
C LEU A 44 -8.94 -8.60 5.85
N TYR A 45 -8.44 -7.96 4.80
CA TYR A 45 -7.09 -8.06 4.28
C TYR A 45 -6.33 -6.76 4.52
N ARG A 46 -5.01 -6.82 4.48
CA ARG A 46 -4.16 -5.63 4.60
C ARG A 46 -3.09 -5.63 3.52
N LEU A 47 -3.01 -4.56 2.76
CA LEU A 47 -1.93 -4.31 1.82
C LEU A 47 -0.92 -3.36 2.50
N ARG A 48 0.37 -3.71 2.53
CA ARG A 48 1.42 -2.92 3.20
C ARG A 48 2.70 -2.92 2.38
N VAL A 49 3.64 -2.01 2.68
CA VAL A 49 5.02 -2.12 2.19
C VAL A 49 5.79 -3.12 3.05
N ALA A 50 6.38 -4.14 2.44
CA ALA A 50 7.31 -5.04 3.12
C ALA A 50 8.67 -4.35 3.35
N GLY A 51 9.50 -4.90 4.24
CA GLY A 51 10.83 -4.33 4.54
C GLY A 51 11.75 -4.17 3.32
N ALA A 52 11.54 -4.96 2.26
CA ALA A 52 12.28 -4.88 0.99
C ALA A 52 11.66 -3.92 -0.05
N GLY A 53 10.66 -3.11 0.34
CA GLY A 53 10.08 -2.06 -0.52
C GLY A 53 9.00 -2.52 -1.52
N HIS A 54 8.70 -3.82 -1.60
CA HIS A 54 7.59 -4.33 -2.41
C HIS A 54 6.27 -4.31 -1.62
N LEU A 55 5.15 -4.37 -2.33
CA LEU A 55 3.82 -4.48 -1.73
C LEU A 55 3.52 -5.93 -1.34
N GLU A 56 3.01 -6.12 -0.12
CA GLU A 56 2.61 -7.43 0.42
C GLU A 56 1.12 -7.41 0.79
N LEU A 57 0.34 -8.34 0.22
CA LEU A 57 -1.04 -8.57 0.61
C LEU A 57 -1.11 -9.60 1.74
N VAL A 58 -1.37 -9.14 2.95
CA VAL A 58 -1.53 -9.98 4.14
C VAL A 58 -2.98 -10.43 4.23
N GLY A 59 -3.16 -11.76 4.19
CA GLY A 59 -4.44 -12.41 4.35
C GLY A 59 -5.11 -12.11 5.69
N PRO A 60 -6.42 -12.40 5.82
CA PRO A 60 -7.11 -12.28 7.09
C PRO A 60 -6.39 -13.13 8.12
N LYS A 61 -5.93 -12.49 9.20
CA LYS A 61 -5.52 -13.20 10.40
C LYS A 61 -6.73 -14.04 10.79
N GLY A 62 -6.64 -15.34 10.52
CA GLY A 62 -7.70 -16.26 10.86
C GLY A 62 -7.99 -16.07 12.34
N SER A 63 -9.26 -15.96 12.67
CA SER A 63 -9.73 -16.38 13.97
C SER A 63 -9.26 -17.83 14.14
N SER A 64 -8.06 -18.04 14.67
CA SER A 64 -7.67 -19.30 15.31
C SER A 64 -8.46 -19.37 16.61
N ARG A 65 -9.78 -19.46 16.47
CA ARG A 65 -10.73 -19.75 17.52
C ARG A 65 -11.80 -20.59 16.83
N THR A 66 -11.89 -21.85 17.23
CA THR A 66 -12.90 -22.82 16.84
C THR A 66 -12.81 -23.38 15.41
N ALA A 67 -11.87 -24.29 15.19
CA ALA A 67 -12.22 -25.56 14.55
C ALA A 67 -12.44 -26.58 15.69
N ARG A 68 -13.62 -26.52 16.32
CA ARG A 68 -14.09 -27.56 17.25
C ARG A 68 -15.34 -28.17 16.63
N ALA A 69 -15.24 -29.47 16.35
CA ALA A 69 -16.29 -30.46 16.16
C ALA A 69 -17.38 -30.16 15.12
N LEU A 70 -17.33 -30.89 14.00
CA LEU A 70 -18.35 -31.87 13.63
C LEU A 70 -17.63 -33.09 13.02
#